data_AF-A0A9W6T2C4-F1
#
_entry.id   AF-A0A9W6T2C4-F1
#
_cell.length_a   1.000
_cell.length_b   1.000
_cell.length_c   1.000
_cell.angle_alpha   90.00
_cell.angle_beta   90.00
_cell.angle_gamma   90.00
#
_symmetry.space_group_name_H-M   'P 1'
#
loop_
_entity.id
_entity.type
_entity.pdbx_description
1 polymer ?
#
loop_
_entity_poly.entity_id
_entity_poly.type
_entity_poly.pdbx_seq_one_letter_code
_entity_poly.pdbx_strand_id
1 'polypeptide(L)'
;MLLLKLAVTVGASTLSDSRAYFSNFGKCVDIFAPGLNILSTYIGSDSATAVLSGTSMASPHVCGLLTYFLSLQPESESLFSTAAITPDQLKKNIIDFATPNVLKDIDSDTPNLLIYNGAGKNLSEFWGESVFASNEKEFDLNEKIEQFEQTEKKFEDAVNDILINIKDTLKDTVLNF
;
A
#
# COMPACT_ATOMS: atom_id res chain seq x y z
N MET A 1 10.32 0.39 -26.41
CA MET A 1 10.75 -0.70 -25.52
C MET A 1 10.58 -0.28 -24.04
N LEU A 2 9.39 0.20 -23.66
CA LEU A 2 9.07 0.66 -22.29
C LEU A 2 8.16 -0.34 -21.53
N LEU A 3 7.37 -1.15 -22.25
CA LEU A 3 6.38 -2.07 -21.67
C LEU A 3 7.00 -3.23 -20.87
N LEU A 4 8.20 -3.70 -21.24
CA LEU A 4 8.89 -4.78 -20.52
C LEU A 4 9.31 -4.39 -19.10
N LYS A 5 9.43 -3.10 -18.80
CA LYS A 5 9.88 -2.64 -17.48
C LYS A 5 8.81 -2.87 -16.39
N LEU A 6 7.53 -2.76 -16.77
CA LEU A 6 6.38 -2.87 -15.87
C LEU A 6 5.90 -4.30 -15.65
N ALA A 7 6.24 -5.23 -16.54
CA ALA A 7 5.83 -6.63 -16.42
C ALA A 7 6.57 -7.33 -15.28
N VAL A 8 5.88 -8.20 -14.54
CA VAL A 8 6.53 -9.11 -13.58
C VAL A 8 6.87 -10.41 -14.31
N THR A 9 8.15 -10.66 -14.50
CA THR A 9 8.66 -11.86 -15.18
C THR A 9 8.84 -12.98 -14.18
N VAL A 10 8.13 -14.09 -14.39
CA VAL A 10 7.97 -15.16 -13.40
C VAL A 10 8.70 -16.43 -13.82
N GLY A 11 9.65 -16.85 -12.99
CA GLY A 11 10.27 -18.17 -13.05
C GLY A 11 9.45 -19.24 -12.31
N ALA A 12 9.66 -20.52 -12.64
CA ALA A 12 8.99 -21.64 -12.00
C ALA A 12 9.89 -22.33 -10.97
N SER A 13 9.33 -22.64 -9.81
CA SER A 13 9.94 -23.41 -8.73
C SER A 13 9.24 -24.75 -8.52
N THR A 14 9.92 -25.64 -7.80
CA THR A 14 9.42 -26.95 -7.36
C THR A 14 8.99 -26.90 -5.90
N LEU A 15 8.32 -27.97 -5.44
CA LEU A 15 7.98 -28.16 -4.02
C LEU A 15 9.20 -28.25 -3.08
N SER A 16 10.40 -28.53 -3.62
CA SER A 16 11.63 -28.71 -2.85
C SER A 16 12.49 -27.44 -2.75
N ASP A 17 11.89 -26.28 -3.02
CA ASP A 17 12.54 -24.98 -3.15
C ASP A 17 13.74 -25.05 -4.10
N SER A 18 13.50 -25.51 -5.33
CA SER A 18 14.50 -25.54 -6.39
C SER A 18 13.90 -24.93 -7.65
N ARG A 19 14.73 -24.33 -8.51
CA ARG A 19 14.28 -23.91 -9.84
C ARG A 19 13.76 -25.13 -10.61
N ALA A 20 12.58 -25.03 -11.20
CA ALA A 20 12.10 -26.09 -12.08
C ALA A 20 13.04 -26.24 -13.28
N TYR A 21 13.37 -27.48 -13.67
CA TYR A 21 14.41 -27.75 -14.66
C TYR A 21 14.20 -27.04 -16.01
N PHE A 22 12.93 -26.80 -16.39
CA PHE A 22 12.54 -26.10 -17.63
C PHE A 22 12.49 -24.57 -17.49
N SER A 23 12.56 -24.02 -16.27
CA SER A 23 12.41 -22.58 -16.06
C SER A 23 13.63 -21.84 -16.59
N ASN A 24 13.39 -20.78 -17.37
CA ASN A 24 14.41 -19.79 -17.68
C ASN A 24 14.88 -19.07 -16.40
N PHE A 25 16.02 -18.39 -16.54
CA PHE A 25 16.74 -17.69 -15.48
C PHE A 25 17.45 -16.45 -16.06
N GLY A 26 18.13 -15.68 -15.20
CA GLY A 26 18.87 -14.47 -15.52
C GLY A 26 18.19 -13.19 -15.03
N LYS A 27 18.86 -12.05 -15.26
CA LYS A 27 18.50 -10.72 -14.76
C LYS A 27 17.12 -10.20 -15.18
N CYS A 28 16.53 -10.82 -16.20
CA CYS A 28 15.18 -10.47 -16.66
C CYS A 28 14.08 -11.14 -15.83
N VAL A 29 14.39 -12.19 -15.07
CA VAL A 29 13.44 -12.80 -14.14
C VAL A 29 13.35 -11.91 -12.91
N ASP A 30 12.14 -11.53 -12.51
CA ASP A 30 11.91 -10.70 -11.34
C ASP A 30 11.72 -11.56 -10.08
N ILE A 31 10.99 -12.66 -10.22
CA ILE A 31 10.57 -13.50 -9.08
C ILE A 31 10.24 -14.93 -9.52
N PHE A 32 10.23 -15.88 -8.59
CA PHE A 32 9.80 -17.25 -8.80
C PHE A 32 8.50 -17.56 -8.05
N ALA A 33 7.72 -18.49 -8.61
CA ALA A 33 6.51 -19.02 -8.00
C ALA A 33 6.37 -20.53 -8.26
N PRO A 34 5.48 -21.25 -7.54
CA PRO A 34 5.25 -22.67 -7.79
C PRO A 34 4.81 -22.93 -9.23
N GLY A 35 5.57 -23.76 -9.96
CA GLY A 35 5.31 -24.01 -11.38
C GLY A 35 5.55 -25.44 -11.86
N LEU A 36 6.11 -26.33 -11.03
CA LEU A 36 6.22 -27.76 -11.31
C LEU A 36 5.14 -28.54 -10.55
N ASN A 37 4.44 -29.43 -11.25
CA ASN A 37 3.39 -30.30 -10.69
C ASN A 37 2.26 -29.52 -9.99
N ILE A 38 1.71 -28.51 -10.67
CA ILE A 38 0.62 -27.69 -10.16
C ILE A 38 -0.72 -28.30 -10.58
N LEU A 39 -1.54 -28.67 -9.59
CA LEU A 39 -2.93 -29.07 -9.77
C LEU A 39 -3.81 -27.83 -10.01
N SER A 40 -4.61 -27.85 -11.07
CA SER A 40 -5.62 -26.82 -11.32
C SER A 40 -6.83 -27.39 -12.06
N THR A 41 -7.83 -26.54 -12.32
CA THR A 41 -8.99 -26.87 -13.15
C THR A 41 -8.57 -27.17 -14.59
N TYR A 42 -9.35 -28.01 -15.26
CA TYR A 42 -9.07 -28.44 -16.62
C TYR A 42 -10.34 -28.61 -17.45
N ILE A 43 -10.19 -28.69 -18.76
CA ILE A 43 -11.31 -28.93 -19.67
C ILE A 43 -11.77 -30.40 -19.59
N GLY A 44 -13.07 -30.64 -19.74
CA GLY A 44 -13.65 -31.99 -19.86
C GLY A 44 -14.91 -32.21 -19.02
N SER A 45 -15.03 -31.54 -17.87
CA SER A 45 -16.24 -31.48 -17.05
C SER A 45 -16.14 -30.32 -16.04
N ASP A 46 -17.25 -30.00 -15.36
CA ASP A 46 -17.28 -28.94 -14.32
C ASP A 46 -16.40 -29.25 -13.09
N SER A 47 -15.94 -30.49 -12.96
CA SER A 47 -15.06 -30.96 -11.88
C SER A 47 -13.70 -31.45 -12.38
N ALA A 48 -13.40 -31.28 -13.67
CA ALA A 48 -12.15 -31.76 -14.26
C ALA A 48 -10.95 -30.98 -13.72
N THR A 49 -9.89 -31.71 -13.41
CA THR A 49 -8.62 -31.16 -12.94
C THR A 49 -7.45 -31.83 -13.65
N ALA A 50 -6.32 -31.15 -13.71
CA ALA A 50 -5.08 -31.69 -14.25
C ALA A 50 -3.88 -31.16 -13.47
N VAL A 51 -2.82 -31.97 -13.41
CA VAL A 51 -1.51 -31.57 -12.88
C VAL A 51 -0.61 -31.22 -14.04
N LEU A 52 -0.26 -29.94 -14.17
CA LEU A 52 0.58 -29.43 -15.25
C LEU A 52 1.82 -28.73 -14.70
N SER A 53 2.78 -28.46 -15.58
CA SER A 53 4.02 -27.80 -15.23
C SER A 53 4.39 -26.75 -16.28
N GLY A 54 4.90 -25.61 -15.84
CA GLY A 54 5.35 -24.54 -16.70
C GLY A 54 5.54 -23.22 -15.96
N THR A 55 6.28 -22.29 -16.54
CA THR A 55 6.23 -20.88 -16.10
C THR A 55 4.83 -20.30 -16.27
N SER A 56 4.05 -20.80 -17.24
CA SER A 56 2.61 -20.54 -17.36
C SER A 56 1.79 -20.96 -16.14
N MET A 57 2.26 -21.91 -15.32
CA MET A 57 1.62 -22.29 -14.06
C MET A 57 2.16 -21.47 -12.87
N ALA A 58 3.38 -20.95 -12.98
CA ALA A 58 3.94 -20.01 -12.01
C ALA A 58 3.30 -18.61 -12.10
N SER A 59 3.13 -18.07 -13.30
CA SER A 59 2.53 -16.75 -13.55
C SER A 59 1.17 -16.51 -12.88
N PRO A 60 0.18 -17.42 -12.92
CA PRO A 60 -1.12 -17.20 -12.26
C PRO A 60 -1.04 -17.16 -10.74
N HIS A 61 -0.04 -17.79 -10.09
CA HIS A 61 0.18 -17.61 -8.66
C HIS A 61 0.58 -16.17 -8.33
N VAL A 62 1.45 -15.56 -9.14
CA VAL A 62 1.86 -14.15 -9.00
C VAL A 62 0.68 -13.22 -9.28
N CYS A 63 -0.09 -13.49 -10.32
CA CYS A 63 -1.30 -12.74 -10.65
C CYS A 63 -2.30 -12.76 -9.49
N GLY A 64 -2.65 -13.96 -9.00
CA GLY A 64 -3.55 -14.13 -7.87
C GLY A 64 -3.04 -13.47 -6.60
N LEU A 65 -1.73 -13.51 -6.36
CA LEU A 65 -1.12 -12.83 -5.22
C LEU A 65 -1.21 -11.30 -5.31
N LEU A 66 -0.95 -10.71 -6.48
CA LEU A 66 -1.14 -9.28 -6.70
C LEU A 66 -2.61 -8.88 -6.52
N THR A 67 -3.55 -9.69 -7.03
CA THR A 67 -4.98 -9.46 -6.82
C THR A 67 -5.37 -9.58 -5.34
N TYR A 68 -4.80 -10.55 -4.62
CA TYR A 68 -4.99 -10.68 -3.17
C TYR A 68 -4.55 -9.40 -2.45
N PHE A 69 -3.35 -8.90 -2.72
CA PHE A 69 -2.91 -7.64 -2.11
C PHE A 69 -3.83 -6.48 -2.51
N LEU A 70 -4.16 -6.31 -3.79
CA LEU A 70 -5.09 -5.26 -4.21
C LEU A 70 -6.44 -5.31 -3.49
N SER A 71 -6.96 -6.51 -3.19
CA SER A 71 -8.21 -6.69 -2.43
C SER A 71 -8.12 -6.27 -0.96
N LEU A 72 -6.90 -6.14 -0.43
CA LEU A 72 -6.63 -5.71 0.94
C LEU A 72 -6.35 -4.20 1.03
N GLN A 73 -6.39 -3.46 -0.08
CA GLN A 73 -6.28 -2.00 -0.01
C GLN A 73 -7.49 -1.41 0.75
N PRO A 74 -7.26 -0.44 1.66
CA PRO A 74 -8.34 0.30 2.29
C PRO A 74 -9.20 1.02 1.24
N GLU A 75 -10.53 0.99 1.44
CA GLU A 75 -11.49 1.71 0.60
C GLU A 75 -11.14 3.20 0.49
N SER A 76 -11.45 3.82 -0.64
CA SER A 76 -11.07 5.20 -0.94
C SER A 76 -11.60 6.23 0.08
N GLU A 77 -12.72 5.93 0.74
CA GLU A 77 -13.37 6.75 1.78
C GLU A 77 -12.87 6.44 3.21
N SER A 78 -12.01 5.43 3.38
CA SER A 78 -11.46 5.06 4.67
C SER A 78 -10.48 6.13 5.17
N LEU A 79 -10.41 6.34 6.49
CA LEU A 79 -9.34 7.13 7.13
C LEU A 79 -7.94 6.52 6.89
N PHE A 80 -7.91 5.24 6.49
CA PHE A 80 -6.70 4.51 6.12
C PHE A 80 -6.50 4.45 4.60
N SER A 81 -7.30 5.21 3.82
CA SER A 81 -7.23 5.28 2.35
C SER A 81 -5.85 5.71 1.88
N THR A 82 -5.43 5.08 0.79
CA THR A 82 -4.07 5.18 0.26
C THR A 82 -4.12 5.71 -1.16
N ALA A 83 -3.10 6.45 -1.60
CA ALA A 83 -2.98 6.81 -3.01
C ALA A 83 -3.04 5.54 -3.88
N ALA A 84 -3.65 5.63 -5.06
CA ALA A 84 -3.79 4.51 -5.98
C ALA A 84 -2.43 3.87 -6.27
N ILE A 85 -2.30 2.56 -6.02
CA ILE A 85 -1.04 1.86 -6.27
C ILE A 85 -0.78 1.74 -7.78
N THR A 86 0.43 2.12 -8.21
CA THR A 86 0.84 2.01 -9.62
C THR A 86 1.36 0.60 -9.93
N PRO A 87 1.36 0.16 -11.19
CA PRO A 87 1.99 -1.11 -11.59
C PRO A 87 3.46 -1.23 -11.17
N ASP A 88 4.22 -0.14 -11.26
CA ASP A 88 5.62 -0.09 -10.80
C ASP A 88 5.73 -0.33 -9.29
N GLN A 89 4.86 0.30 -8.50
CA GLN A 89 4.82 0.11 -7.07
C GLN A 89 4.40 -1.32 -6.70
N LEU A 90 3.40 -1.89 -7.37
CA LEU A 90 3.00 -3.29 -7.19
C LEU A 90 4.15 -4.25 -7.46
N LYS A 91 4.87 -4.05 -8.57
CA LYS A 91 6.05 -4.85 -8.94
C LYS A 91 7.15 -4.73 -7.89
N LYS A 92 7.44 -3.52 -7.42
CA LYS A 92 8.42 -3.30 -6.35
C LYS A 92 7.99 -4.03 -5.06
N ASN A 93 6.75 -3.85 -4.64
CA ASN A 93 6.23 -4.40 -3.39
C ASN A 93 6.27 -5.93 -3.39
N ILE A 94 5.86 -6.59 -4.48
CA ILE A 94 5.89 -8.06 -4.55
C ILE A 94 7.32 -8.63 -4.53
N ILE A 95 8.29 -7.90 -5.08
CA ILE A 95 9.72 -8.26 -5.03
C ILE A 95 10.25 -8.12 -3.59
N ASP A 96 9.94 -7.00 -2.93
CA ASP A 96 10.39 -6.71 -1.56
C ASP A 96 9.78 -7.67 -0.53
N PHE A 97 8.53 -8.11 -0.76
CA PHE A 97 7.81 -9.01 0.14
C PHE A 97 8.13 -10.49 -0.07
N ALA A 98 8.84 -10.84 -1.14
CA ALA A 98 9.21 -12.20 -1.46
C ALA A 98 10.10 -12.82 -0.38
N THR A 99 10.11 -14.14 -0.30
CA THR A 99 11.05 -14.89 0.55
C THR A 99 12.40 -14.97 -0.16
N PRO A 100 13.47 -14.35 0.36
CA PRO A 100 14.76 -14.34 -0.31
C PRO A 100 15.58 -15.59 -0.01
N ASN A 101 16.40 -16.01 -0.97
CA ASN A 101 17.49 -16.98 -0.80
C ASN A 101 17.08 -18.39 -0.34
N VAL A 102 15.84 -18.80 -0.62
CA VAL A 102 15.37 -20.17 -0.31
C VAL A 102 15.53 -21.14 -1.47
N LEU A 103 15.58 -20.63 -2.72
CA LEU A 103 15.65 -21.49 -3.90
C LEU A 103 17.05 -22.01 -4.16
N LYS A 104 17.12 -23.29 -4.51
CA LYS A 104 18.30 -24.00 -5.03
C LYS A 104 18.31 -23.94 -6.55
N ASP A 105 19.48 -24.24 -7.15
CA ASP A 105 19.70 -24.24 -8.60
C ASP A 105 19.42 -22.90 -9.31
N ILE A 106 19.72 -21.82 -8.57
CA ILE A 106 19.68 -20.43 -9.03
C ILE A 106 21.13 -19.94 -9.23
N ASP A 107 21.44 -19.37 -10.38
CA ASP A 107 22.74 -18.75 -10.64
C ASP A 107 22.87 -17.37 -9.97
N SER A 108 24.09 -16.84 -9.90
CA SER A 108 24.38 -15.56 -9.23
C SER A 108 23.78 -14.33 -9.92
N ASP A 109 23.39 -14.45 -11.20
CA ASP A 109 22.83 -13.34 -11.98
C ASP A 109 21.29 -13.34 -11.95
N THR A 110 20.67 -14.29 -11.25
CA THR A 110 19.23 -14.47 -11.15
C THR A 110 18.73 -14.11 -9.75
N PRO A 111 17.69 -13.28 -9.61
CA PRO A 111 17.08 -13.00 -8.31
C PRO A 111 16.57 -14.28 -7.62
N ASN A 112 17.07 -14.56 -6.42
CA ASN A 112 16.61 -15.68 -5.61
C ASN A 112 15.46 -15.23 -4.71
N LEU A 113 14.28 -15.06 -5.31
CA LEU A 113 13.09 -14.54 -4.67
C LEU A 113 11.91 -15.47 -4.95
N LEU A 114 11.29 -16.01 -3.90
CA LEU A 114 10.08 -16.84 -4.00
C LEU A 114 8.87 -16.07 -3.49
N ILE A 115 7.76 -16.04 -4.23
CA ILE A 115 6.56 -15.31 -3.80
C ILE A 115 6.10 -15.69 -2.39
N TYR A 116 5.57 -14.70 -1.68
CA TYR A 116 5.04 -14.87 -0.34
C TYR A 116 3.82 -13.97 -0.13
N ASN A 117 2.77 -14.52 0.48
CA ASN A 117 1.51 -13.81 0.69
C ASN A 117 1.45 -13.03 2.00
N GLY A 118 2.50 -13.05 2.83
CA GLY A 118 2.50 -12.34 4.09
C GLY A 118 1.72 -13.01 5.21
N ALA A 119 1.25 -14.25 5.04
CA ALA A 119 0.50 -14.94 6.09
C ALA A 119 1.33 -15.03 7.37
N GLY A 120 0.82 -14.42 8.45
CA GLY A 120 1.50 -14.33 9.74
C GLY A 120 2.38 -13.07 9.93
N LYS A 121 2.40 -12.13 8.97
CA LYS A 121 3.09 -10.84 9.07
C LYS A 121 2.11 -9.66 9.08
N ASN A 122 2.61 -8.49 9.47
CA ASN A 122 1.89 -7.24 9.29
C ASN A 122 1.94 -6.83 7.81
N LEU A 123 0.79 -6.76 7.15
CA LEU A 123 0.69 -6.43 5.73
C LEU A 123 0.80 -4.92 5.45
N SER A 124 0.84 -4.06 6.46
CA SER A 124 1.08 -2.62 6.26
C SER A 124 2.44 -2.36 5.61
N GLU A 125 3.43 -3.23 5.89
CA GLU A 125 4.76 -3.19 5.28
C GLU A 125 4.73 -3.38 3.76
N PHE A 126 3.75 -4.13 3.23
CA PHE A 126 3.61 -4.33 1.79
C PHE A 126 3.30 -3.02 1.07
N TRP A 127 2.53 -2.12 1.70
CA TRP A 127 2.17 -0.82 1.15
C TRP A 127 3.23 0.25 1.49
N GLY A 128 4.13 -0.04 2.44
CA GLY A 128 5.14 0.87 2.93
C GLY A 128 4.58 1.89 3.93
N GLU A 129 5.44 2.39 4.81
CA GLU A 129 5.09 3.50 5.71
C GLU A 129 4.53 4.70 4.93
N SER A 130 4.99 4.96 3.70
CA SER A 130 4.55 6.10 2.86
C SER A 130 3.08 6.09 2.45
N VAL A 131 2.40 4.96 2.62
CA VAL A 131 0.99 4.83 2.30
C VAL A 131 0.09 5.19 3.50
N PHE A 132 0.61 5.05 4.72
CA PHE A 132 -0.02 5.50 5.97
C PHE A 132 0.64 6.76 6.55
N ALA A 133 1.81 7.16 6.03
CA ALA A 133 2.52 8.37 6.40
C ALA A 133 1.88 9.56 5.69
N SER A 134 0.94 10.14 6.43
CA SER A 134 0.70 11.57 6.52
C SER A 134 0.46 12.33 5.21
N ASN A 135 -0.80 12.39 4.80
CA ASN A 135 -1.45 13.70 4.57
C ASN A 135 -2.00 14.27 5.90
N GLU A 136 -1.40 13.90 7.03
CA GLU A 136 -1.42 14.79 8.17
C GLU A 136 -0.57 15.98 7.75
N LYS A 137 -1.22 17.10 7.41
CA LYS A 137 -0.74 18.34 8.03
C LYS A 137 -0.56 17.98 9.49
N GLU A 138 0.69 17.91 9.93
CA GLU A 138 1.04 17.75 11.34
C GLU A 138 0.03 18.57 12.12
N PHE A 139 -0.81 17.90 12.90
CA PHE A 139 -1.81 18.58 13.71
C PHE A 139 -1.02 19.28 14.80
N ASP A 140 -0.52 20.48 14.47
CA ASP A 140 0.25 21.26 15.41
C ASP A 140 -0.74 21.78 16.45
N LEU A 141 -0.81 21.05 17.55
CA LEU A 141 -1.64 21.38 18.68
C LEU A 141 -1.29 22.79 19.19
N ASN A 142 -0.04 23.22 19.04
CA ASN A 142 0.38 24.56 19.42
C ASN A 142 -0.19 25.61 18.47
N GLU A 143 -0.19 25.38 17.16
CA GLU A 143 -0.81 26.31 16.19
C GLU A 143 -2.32 26.46 16.47
N LYS A 144 -3.01 25.38 16.79
CA LYS A 144 -4.44 25.44 17.17
C LYS A 144 -4.68 26.11 18.51
N ILE A 145 -3.81 25.90 19.49
CA ILE A 145 -3.87 26.57 20.79
C ILE A 145 -3.64 28.08 20.59
N GLU A 146 -2.63 28.48 19.83
CA GLU A 146 -2.37 29.89 19.52
C GLU A 146 -3.55 30.56 18.79
N GLN A 147 -4.17 29.86 17.83
CA GLN A 147 -5.38 30.36 17.15
C GLN A 147 -6.56 30.51 18.12
N PHE A 148 -6.70 29.59 19.07
CA PHE A 148 -7.76 29.65 20.08
C PHE A 148 -7.53 30.81 21.05
N GLU A 149 -6.31 30.98 21.56
CA GLU A 149 -5.92 32.09 22.44
C GLU A 149 -6.11 33.46 21.74
N GLN A 150 -5.75 33.56 20.46
CA GLN A 150 -6.01 34.78 19.67
C GLN A 150 -7.52 35.05 19.49
N THR A 151 -8.31 34.00 19.34
CA THR A 151 -9.77 34.12 19.21
C THR A 151 -10.39 34.57 20.53
N GLU A 152 -9.95 34.00 21.65
CA GLU A 152 -10.36 34.40 23.00
C GLU A 152 -10.03 35.87 23.26
N LYS A 153 -8.81 36.31 22.92
CA LYS A 153 -8.41 37.71 23.06
C LYS A 153 -9.27 38.67 22.23
N LYS A 154 -9.57 38.33 20.98
CA LYS A 154 -10.47 39.14 20.13
C LYS A 154 -11.88 39.23 20.70
N PHE A 155 -12.36 38.17 21.33
CA PHE A 155 -13.65 38.16 21.99
C PHE A 155 -13.67 39.10 23.21
N GLU A 156 -12.64 39.04 24.05
CA GLU A 156 -12.48 39.93 25.20
C GLU A 156 -12.39 41.41 24.79
N ASP A 157 -11.62 41.73 23.76
CA ASP A 157 -11.51 43.09 23.23
C ASP A 157 -12.89 43.60 22.73
N ALA A 158 -13.62 42.76 21.98
CA ALA A 158 -14.96 43.11 21.49
C ALA A 158 -15.97 43.35 22.62
N VAL A 159 -15.93 42.53 23.68
CA VAL A 159 -16.78 42.71 24.87
C VAL A 159 -16.44 44.03 25.57
N ASN A 160 -15.15 44.36 25.71
CA ASN A 160 -14.72 45.60 26.34
C ASN A 160 -15.17 46.84 25.54
N ASP A 161 -15.05 46.81 24.22
CA ASP A 161 -15.54 47.89 23.34
C ASP A 161 -17.06 48.09 23.47
N ILE A 162 -17.82 47.00 23.54
CA ILE A 162 -19.27 47.07 23.79
C ILE A 162 -19.56 47.73 25.14
N LEU A 163 -18.84 47.34 26.20
CA LEU A 163 -19.03 47.91 27.54
C LEU A 163 -18.68 49.40 27.59
N ILE A 164 -17.66 49.84 26.86
CA ILE A 164 -17.29 51.26 26.75
C ILE A 164 -18.42 52.02 26.05
N ASN A 165 -18.87 51.54 24.89
CA ASN A 165 -19.95 52.18 24.13
C ASN A 165 -21.26 52.28 24.94
N ILE A 166 -21.60 51.25 25.72
CA ILE A 166 -22.76 51.27 26.61
C ILE A 166 -22.58 52.35 27.70
N LYS A 167 -21.40 52.42 28.33
CA LYS A 167 -21.12 53.42 29.37
C LYS A 167 -21.21 54.85 28.84
N ASP A 168 -20.69 55.09 27.64
CA ASP A 168 -20.71 56.42 27.04
C ASP A 168 -22.13 56.81 26.60
N THR A 169 -22.88 55.88 26.00
CA THR A 169 -24.31 56.09 25.68
C THR A 169 -25.14 56.42 26.93
N LEU A 170 -24.88 55.73 28.06
CA LEU A 170 -25.56 56.00 29.32
C LEU A 170 -25.18 57.38 29.90
N LYS A 171 -23.90 57.78 29.84
CA LYS A 171 -23.49 59.13 30.26
C LYS A 171 -24.16 60.22 29.44
N ASP A 172 -24.19 60.07 28.11
CA ASP A 172 -24.83 61.02 27.22
C ASP A 172 -26.35 61.08 27.43
N THR A 173 -26.98 59.97 27.80
CA THR A 173 -28.41 59.93 28.14
C THR A 173 -28.69 60.61 29.48
N VAL A 174 -27.82 60.43 30.49
CA VAL A 174 -27.98 61.03 31.83
C VAL A 174 -27.67 62.54 31.83
N LEU A 175 -26.79 63.02 30.95
CA LEU A 175 -26.44 64.44 30.84
C LEU A 175 -27.45 65.28 30.02
N ASN A 176 -28.40 64.64 29.34
CA ASN A 176 -29.43 65.30 28.51
C ASN A 176 -30.82 65.36 29.19
N PHE A 177 -30.89 65.12 30.51
CA PHE A 177 -32.04 65.42 31.39
C PHE A 177 -31.67 66.51 32.40
#